data_AF-A0A7W4EII9-F1
#
_entry.id   AF-A0A7W4EII9-F1
#
_cell.length_a   1.000
_cell.length_b   1.000
_cell.length_c   1.000
_cell.angle_alpha   90.00
_cell.angle_beta   90.00
_cell.angle_gamma   90.00
#
_symmetry.space_group_name_H-M   'P 1'
#
loop_
_entity.id
_entity.type
_entity.pdbx_description
1 polymer ?
#
loop_
_entity_poly.entity_id
_entity_poly.type
_entity_poly.pdbx_seq_one_letter_code
_entity_poly.pdbx_strand_id
1 'polypeptide(L)'
;MYIELLENIFWMEFGLTGVISGIMGGYMKLYDKNSWLYKEAHDESQLYNTNNIRNWGVILNLIISGGAFFLHFLKKTISML
;
A
#
# COMPACT_ATOMS: atom_id res chain seq x y z
N MET A 1 5.33 -2.41 -29.88
CA MET A 1 4.01 -1.77 -29.73
C MET A 1 2.99 -2.63 -28.98
N TYR A 2 2.38 -3.68 -29.55
CA TYR A 2 1.32 -4.44 -28.84
C TYR A 2 1.81 -5.17 -27.57
N ILE A 3 2.97 -5.86 -27.64
CA ILE A 3 3.55 -6.56 -26.49
C ILE A 3 3.96 -5.57 -25.39
N GLU A 4 4.54 -4.42 -25.75
CA GLU A 4 4.93 -3.38 -24.78
C GLU A 4 3.72 -2.72 -24.11
N LEU A 5 2.62 -2.53 -24.86
CA LEU A 5 1.36 -2.03 -24.31
C LEU A 5 0.80 -3.02 -23.28
N LEU A 6 0.77 -4.31 -23.63
CA LEU A 6 0.30 -5.37 -22.74
C LEU A 6 1.16 -5.46 -21.47
N GLU A 7 2.49 -5.37 -21.62
CA GLU A 7 3.43 -5.36 -20.50
C GLU A 7 3.18 -4.15 -19.58
N ASN A 8 2.98 -2.95 -20.13
CA ASN A 8 2.71 -1.76 -19.32
C ASN A 8 1.37 -1.87 -18.59
N ILE A 9 0.34 -2.46 -19.22
CA ILE A 9 -0.96 -2.71 -18.58
C ILE A 9 -0.80 -3.67 -17.41
N PHE A 10 -0.06 -4.77 -17.59
CA PHE A 10 0.22 -5.72 -16.52
C PHE A 10 0.94 -5.06 -15.34
N TRP A 11 1.97 -4.25 -15.60
CA TRP A 11 2.69 -3.52 -14.55
C TRP A 11 1.82 -2.47 -13.84
N MET A 12 0.89 -1.83 -14.56
CA MET A 12 -0.13 -0.97 -13.96
C MET A 12 -1.00 -1.76 -12.97
N GLU A 13 -1.56 -2.90 -13.39
CA GLU A 13 -2.41 -3.74 -12.54
C GLU A 13 -1.66 -4.24 -11.29
N PHE A 14 -0.38 -4.58 -11.45
CA PHE A 14 0.47 -4.96 -10.33
C PHE A 14 0.63 -3.81 -9.32
N GLY A 15 0.93 -2.59 -9.80
CA GLY A 15 1.01 -1.39 -8.96
C GLY A 15 -0.29 -1.10 -8.22
N LEU A 16 -1.43 -1.20 -8.91
CA LEU A 16 -2.76 -1.01 -8.34
C LEU A 16 -3.06 -2.06 -7.25
N THR A 17 -2.73 -3.32 -7.50
CA THR A 17 -2.87 -4.41 -6.52
C THR A 17 -2.03 -4.15 -5.27
N GLY A 18 -0.81 -3.64 -5.44
CA GLY A 18 0.04 -3.21 -4.33
C GLY A 18 -0.60 -2.11 -3.47
N VAL A 19 -1.20 -1.10 -4.10
CA VAL A 19 -1.92 -0.02 -3.41
C VAL A 19 -3.11 -0.57 -2.63
N ILE A 20 -3.97 -1.37 -3.28
CA ILE A 20 -5.16 -1.96 -2.64
C ILE A 20 -4.75 -2.85 -1.46
N SER A 21 -3.71 -3.65 -1.62
CA SER A 21 -3.17 -4.50 -0.55
C SER A 21 -2.64 -3.68 0.62
N GLY A 22 -1.96 -2.57 0.34
CA GLY A 22 -1.52 -1.62 1.36
C GLY A 22 -2.70 -0.99 2.11
N ILE A 23 -3.71 -0.49 1.40
CA ILE A 23 -4.93 0.08 2.00
C ILE A 23 -5.64 -0.97 2.87
N MET A 24 -5.80 -2.20 2.37
CA MET A 24 -6.42 -3.28 3.12
C MET A 24 -5.61 -3.65 4.37
N GLY A 25 -4.28 -3.70 4.27
CA GLY A 25 -3.40 -3.90 5.42
C GLY A 25 -3.53 -2.78 6.46
N GLY A 26 -3.65 -1.53 6.00
CA GLY A 26 -3.97 -0.38 6.85
C GLY A 26 -5.33 -0.52 7.55
N TYR A 27 -6.38 -0.88 6.81
CA TYR A 27 -7.71 -1.14 7.34
C TYR A 27 -7.66 -2.24 8.41
N MET A 28 -7.16 -3.44 8.07
CA MET A 28 -7.04 -4.55 9.02
C MET A 28 -6.29 -4.14 10.29
N LYS A 29 -5.24 -3.35 10.15
CA LYS A 29 -4.44 -2.89 11.29
C LYS A 29 -5.12 -1.81 12.13
N LEU A 30 -5.92 -0.93 11.55
CA LEU A 30 -6.68 0.06 12.32
C LEU A 30 -7.80 -0.60 13.14
N TYR A 31 -8.43 -1.63 12.58
CA TYR A 31 -9.51 -2.37 13.23
C TYR A 31 -9.03 -3.58 14.04
N ASP A 32 -7.73 -3.85 14.07
CA ASP A 32 -7.15 -4.83 14.98
C ASP A 32 -7.24 -4.28 16.42
N LYS A 33 -7.91 -5.04 17.29
CA LYS A 33 -8.02 -4.72 18.72
C LYS A 33 -6.67 -4.72 19.43
N ASN A 34 -5.65 -5.33 18.82
CA ASN A 34 -4.27 -5.27 19.30
C ASN A 34 -3.46 -4.11 18.71
N SER A 35 -4.03 -3.30 17.83
CA SER A 35 -3.32 -2.18 17.24
C SER A 35 -3.00 -1.11 18.27
N TRP A 36 -1.85 -0.47 18.09
CA TRP A 36 -1.44 0.65 18.94
C TRP A 36 -2.53 1.74 19.01
N LEU A 37 -3.18 2.05 17.87
CA LEU A 37 -4.17 3.11 17.77
C LEU A 37 -5.47 2.74 18.51
N TYR A 38 -5.87 1.46 18.45
CA TYR A 38 -7.04 0.97 19.17
C TYR A 38 -6.79 0.96 20.68
N LYS A 39 -5.60 0.52 21.12
CA LYS A 39 -5.21 0.50 22.53
C LYS A 39 -4.99 1.90 23.12
N GLU A 40 -4.42 2.82 22.33
CA GLU A 40 -4.23 4.23 22.69
C GLU A 40 -5.57 4.97 22.77
N ALA A 41 -6.56 4.61 21.93
CA ALA A 41 -7.93 5.10 22.04
C ALA A 41 -8.73 4.48 23.20
N HIS A 42 -8.22 3.44 23.87
CA HIS A 42 -8.88 2.72 24.97
C HIS A 42 -8.07 2.74 26.29
N ASP A 43 -7.11 3.65 26.42
CA ASP A 43 -6.39 3.96 27.67
C ASP A 43 -5.59 2.77 28.28
N GLU A 44 -5.24 1.78 27.46
CA GLU A 44 -4.34 0.70 27.89
C GLU A 44 -2.88 1.11 27.67
N SER A 45 -2.26 1.60 28.75
CA SER A 45 -0.84 1.95 28.84
C SER A 45 0.10 0.83 28.36
N GLN A 46 0.38 0.77 27.06
CA GLN A 46 1.40 -0.12 26.51
C GLN A 46 2.50 0.69 25.85
N LEU A 47 3.68 0.64 26.48
CA LEU A 47 4.98 1.09 25.99
C LEU A 47 5.14 0.86 24.47
N TYR A 48 5.53 1.92 23.77
CA TYR A 48 5.90 1.99 22.35
C TYR A 48 6.30 0.63 21.74
N ASN A 49 5.37 -0.01 21.03
CA ASN A 49 5.61 -1.29 20.37
C ASN A 49 6.30 -1.07 19.01
N THR A 50 7.62 -1.23 18.96
CA THR A 50 8.47 -1.05 17.76
C THR A 50 8.11 -1.98 16.60
N ASN A 51 7.55 -3.17 16.86
CA ASN A 51 7.05 -4.06 15.80
C ASN A 51 5.84 -3.46 15.07
N ASN A 52 4.99 -2.71 15.78
CA ASN A 52 3.87 -2.01 15.15
C ASN A 52 4.36 -0.91 14.20
N ILE A 53 5.46 -0.22 14.51
CA ILE A 53 6.03 0.82 13.63
C ILE A 53 6.54 0.20 12.32
N ARG A 54 7.30 -0.90 12.39
CA ARG A 54 7.83 -1.57 11.20
C ARG A 54 6.72 -2.04 10.25
N ASN A 55 5.65 -2.59 10.80
CA ASN A 55 4.48 -3.03 10.02
C ASN A 55 3.75 -1.84 9.36
N TRP A 56 3.72 -0.66 9.98
CA TRP A 56 3.15 0.55 9.37
C TRP A 56 4.03 1.06 8.23
N GLY A 57 5.36 1.00 8.41
CA GLY A 57 6.32 1.28 7.35
C GLY A 57 6.07 0.44 6.10
N VAL A 58 5.80 -0.86 6.24
CA VAL A 58 5.47 -1.75 5.11
C VAL A 58 4.16 -1.35 4.44
N ILE A 59 3.10 -1.07 5.21
CA ILE A 59 1.79 -0.64 4.69
C ILE A 59 1.93 0.66 3.88
N LEU A 60 2.59 1.67 4.46
CA LEU A 60 2.79 2.95 3.79
C LEU A 60 3.71 2.82 2.56
N ASN A 61 4.74 1.98 2.65
CA ASN A 61 5.61 1.71 1.52
C ASN A 61 4.84 1.06 0.37
N LEU A 62 3.97 0.09 0.63
CA LEU A 62 3.12 -0.55 -0.40
C LEU A 62 2.19 0.46 -1.08
N ILE A 63 1.56 1.36 -0.32
CA ILE A 63 0.68 2.39 -0.88
C ILE A 63 1.48 3.38 -1.74
N ILE A 64 2.58 3.92 -1.22
CA ILE A 64 3.35 4.97 -1.90
C ILE A 64 4.08 4.39 -3.11
N SER A 65 4.80 3.28 -2.94
CA SER A 65 5.55 2.66 -4.04
C SER A 65 4.62 2.06 -5.09
N GLY A 66 3.55 1.37 -4.69
CA GLY A 66 2.53 0.86 -5.60
C GLY A 66 1.85 1.97 -6.38
N GLY A 67 1.53 3.09 -5.72
CA GLY A 67 0.90 4.24 -6.36
C GLY A 67 1.83 4.96 -7.34
N ALA A 68 3.08 5.19 -6.94
CA ALA A 68 4.10 5.76 -7.83
C ALA A 68 4.35 4.86 -9.06
N PHE A 69 4.40 3.54 -8.83
CA PHE A 69 4.57 2.55 -9.90
C PHE A 69 3.38 2.56 -10.85
N PHE A 70 2.14 2.53 -10.33
CA PHE A 70 0.93 2.65 -11.13
C PHE A 70 0.92 3.92 -12.01
N LEU A 71 1.21 5.09 -11.42
CA LEU A 71 1.23 6.36 -12.15
C LEU A 71 2.32 6.39 -13.24
N HIS A 72 3.48 5.78 -12.98
CA HIS A 72 4.56 5.66 -13.96
C HIS A 72 4.10 4.87 -15.20
N PHE A 73 3.50 3.70 -15.02
CA PHE A 73 3.04 2.87 -16.12
C PHE A 73 1.77 3.40 -16.80
N LEU A 74 0.90 4.11 -16.06
CA LEU A 74 -0.23 4.84 -16.64
C LEU A 74 0.25 5.90 -17.62
N LYS A 75 1.19 6.75 -17.20
CA LYS A 75 1.80 7.76 -18.08
C LYS A 75 2.42 7.13 -19.33
N LYS A 76 3.16 6.02 -19.14
CA LYS A 76 3.81 5.30 -20.24
C LYS A 76 2.79 4.72 -21.23
N THR A 77 1.69 4.17 -20.73
CA THR A 77 0.62 3.60 -21.56
C THR A 77 -0.12 4.67 -22.35
N ILE A 78 -0.48 5.80 -21.72
CA ILE A 78 -1.13 6.93 -22.39
C ILE A 78 -0.24 7.50 -23.50
N SER A 79 1.08 7.55 -23.29
CA SER A 79 2.02 8.04 -24.31
C SER A 79 2.20 7.09 -25.51
N MET A 80 1.74 5.85 -25.42
CA MET A 80 1.85 4.83 -26.48
C MET A 80 0.54 4.63 -27.25
N LEU A 81 -0.55 5.24 -26.78
CA LEU A 81 -1.86 5.31 -27.44
C LEU A 81 -1.89 6.49 -28.40
#